data_AF-A0A3N5IC53-F1
#
_entry.id   AF-A0A3N5IC53-F1
#
_cell.length_a   1.000
_cell.length_b   1.000
_cell.length_c   1.000
_cell.angle_alpha   90.00
_cell.angle_beta   90.00
_cell.angle_gamma   90.00
#
_symmetry.space_group_name_H-M   'P 1'
#
loop_
_entity.id
_entity.type
_entity.pdbx_description
1 polymer ?
#
loop_
_entity_poly.entity_id
_entity_poly.type
_entity_poly.pdbx_seq_one_letter_code
_entity_poly.pdbx_strand_id
1 'polypeptide(L)'
;MDQAALTPQQRQAVTHRGGPLMVLAGPGTGKTRTLTHRLAYMVLEQGLSPKNILAVTFTNQAAEEMRVRVAQLFPGIRVPPLPG
;
A
#
# COMPACT_ATOMS: atom_id res chain seq x y z
N MET A 1 -4.56 10.75 -6.86
CA MET A 1 -3.57 9.65 -7.02
C MET A 1 -3.19 9.50 -8.48
N ASP A 2 -1.91 9.29 -8.80
CA ASP A 2 -1.53 8.91 -10.17
C ASP A 2 -1.92 7.45 -10.44
N GLN A 3 -3.13 7.27 -10.97
CA GLN A 3 -3.66 5.97 -11.33
C GLN A 3 -3.20 5.55 -12.74
N ALA A 4 -2.67 6.47 -13.57
CA ALA A 4 -2.29 6.18 -14.95
C ALA A 4 -1.14 5.16 -15.03
N ALA A 5 -0.37 5.04 -13.97
CA ALA A 5 0.78 4.17 -13.92
C ALA A 5 0.51 2.76 -13.31
N LEU A 6 -0.75 2.40 -13.03
CA LEU A 6 -1.16 1.06 -12.59
C LEU A 6 -1.79 0.26 -13.74
N THR A 7 -1.51 -1.03 -13.83
CA THR A 7 -2.26 -1.92 -14.75
C THR A 7 -3.72 -2.08 -14.31
N PRO A 8 -4.64 -2.53 -15.18
CA PRO A 8 -6.03 -2.79 -14.80
C PRO A 8 -6.17 -3.74 -13.59
N GLN A 9 -5.37 -4.80 -13.53
CA GLN A 9 -5.38 -5.76 -12.42
C GLN A 9 -4.85 -5.16 -11.13
N GLN A 10 -3.77 -4.36 -11.19
CA GLN A 10 -3.25 -3.65 -10.03
C GLN A 10 -4.26 -2.63 -9.51
N ARG A 11 -4.93 -1.90 -10.42
CA ARG A 11 -5.99 -0.97 -10.08
C ARG A 11 -7.14 -1.66 -9.37
N GLN A 12 -7.60 -2.81 -9.87
CA GLN A 12 -8.64 -3.61 -9.21
C GLN A 12 -8.21 -4.04 -7.79
N ALA A 13 -6.97 -4.50 -7.62
CA ALA A 13 -6.44 -4.86 -6.31
C ALA A 13 -6.31 -3.63 -5.37
N VAL A 14 -5.97 -2.46 -5.90
CA VAL A 14 -5.87 -1.20 -5.14
C VAL A 14 -7.25 -0.73 -4.67
N THR A 15 -8.25 -0.78 -5.55
CA THR A 15 -9.59 -0.25 -5.27
C THR A 15 -10.56 -1.26 -4.66
N HIS A 16 -10.15 -2.54 -4.52
CA HIS A 16 -10.98 -3.59 -3.94
C HIS A 16 -11.54 -3.19 -2.56
N ARG A 17 -12.86 -3.28 -2.40
CA ARG A 17 -13.61 -2.89 -1.19
C ARG A 17 -14.31 -4.10 -0.60
N GLY A 18 -14.29 -4.19 0.73
CA GLY A 18 -15.01 -5.21 1.50
C GLY A 18 -14.40 -6.62 1.37
N GLY A 19 -14.51 -7.41 2.44
CA GLY A 19 -14.09 -8.81 2.48
C GLY A 19 -12.58 -9.06 2.22
N PRO A 20 -12.14 -10.33 2.31
CA PRO A 20 -10.77 -10.73 2.04
C PRO A 20 -10.40 -10.60 0.55
N LEU A 21 -9.12 -10.30 0.27
CA LEU A 21 -8.54 -10.29 -1.08
C LEU A 21 -7.21 -11.05 -1.08
N MET A 22 -7.02 -11.94 -2.06
CA MET A 22 -5.73 -12.60 -2.31
C MET A 22 -5.16 -12.13 -3.64
N VAL A 23 -3.90 -11.68 -3.65
CA VAL A 23 -3.20 -11.25 -4.87
C VAL A 23 -2.05 -12.23 -5.15
N LEU A 24 -2.20 -13.02 -6.22
CA LEU A 24 -1.16 -13.90 -6.73
C LEU A 24 -0.31 -13.14 -7.75
N ALA A 25 1.01 -13.17 -7.58
CA ALA A 25 1.91 -12.38 -8.41
C ALA A 25 3.32 -12.98 -8.46
N GLY A 26 3.93 -12.99 -9.65
CA GLY A 26 5.32 -13.41 -9.86
C GLY A 26 6.35 -12.33 -9.44
N PRO A 27 7.65 -12.66 -9.39
CA PRO A 27 8.71 -11.67 -9.19
C PRO A 27 8.61 -10.50 -10.19
N GLY A 28 8.94 -9.28 -9.76
CA GLY A 28 8.96 -8.10 -10.66
C GLY A 28 7.60 -7.53 -11.08
N THR A 29 6.47 -8.15 -10.74
CA THR A 29 5.13 -7.72 -11.22
C THR A 29 4.52 -6.53 -10.45
N GLY A 30 5.30 -5.84 -9.62
CA GLY A 30 4.84 -4.66 -8.89
C GLY A 30 3.96 -4.93 -7.67
N LYS A 31 4.16 -6.06 -6.96
CA LYS A 31 3.47 -6.38 -5.69
C LYS A 31 3.54 -5.23 -4.67
N THR A 32 4.76 -4.76 -4.39
CA THR A 32 4.99 -3.67 -3.44
C THR A 32 4.29 -2.39 -3.88
N ARG A 33 4.34 -2.06 -5.18
CA ARG A 33 3.64 -0.89 -5.75
C ARG A 33 2.12 -0.99 -5.54
N THR A 34 1.56 -2.17 -5.78
CA THR A 34 0.13 -2.42 -5.60
C THR A 34 -0.27 -2.22 -4.13
N LEU A 35 0.53 -2.74 -3.19
CA LEU A 35 0.28 -2.59 -1.76
C LEU A 35 0.40 -1.13 -1.29
N THR A 36 1.43 -0.38 -1.72
CA THR A 36 1.58 1.03 -1.32
C THR A 36 0.46 1.90 -1.86
N HIS A 37 0.02 1.69 -3.10
CA HIS A 37 -1.15 2.38 -3.65
C HIS A 37 -2.45 1.97 -2.96
N ARG A 38 -2.61 0.70 -2.57
CA ARG A 38 -3.78 0.23 -1.81
C ARG A 38 -3.87 0.91 -0.44
N LEU A 39 -2.76 0.97 0.30
CA LEU A 39 -2.70 1.69 1.57
C LEU A 39 -3.09 3.14 1.39
N ALA A 40 -2.51 3.81 0.39
CA ALA A 40 -2.84 5.20 0.13
C ALA A 40 -4.31 5.38 -0.28
N TYR A 41 -4.91 4.43 -1.01
CA TYR A 41 -6.30 4.50 -1.45
C TYR A 41 -7.25 4.41 -0.25
N MET A 42 -6.96 3.50 0.67
CA MET A 42 -7.67 3.37 1.95
C MET A 42 -7.61 4.68 2.76
N VAL A 43 -6.46 5.36 2.79
CA VAL A 43 -6.30 6.59 3.57
C VAL A 43 -6.94 7.80 2.88
N LEU A 44 -6.57 8.06 1.62
CA LEU A 44 -6.91 9.30 0.92
C LEU A 44 -8.32 9.28 0.32
N GLU A 45 -8.75 8.15 -0.21
CA GLU A 45 -10.02 8.04 -0.94
C GLU A 45 -11.13 7.45 -0.06
N GLN A 46 -10.79 6.57 0.89
CA GLN A 46 -11.76 5.99 1.83
C GLN A 46 -11.75 6.67 3.21
N GLY A 47 -10.83 7.59 3.46
CA GLY A 47 -10.76 8.34 4.73
C GLY A 47 -10.38 7.49 5.95
N LEU A 48 -9.78 6.30 5.74
CA LEU A 48 -9.34 5.47 6.87
C LEU A 48 -8.13 6.13 7.55
N SER A 49 -8.18 6.19 8.89
CA SER A 49 -7.01 6.58 9.66
C SER A 49 -5.86 5.59 9.39
N PRO A 50 -4.63 6.05 9.09
CA PRO A 50 -3.47 5.18 8.97
C PRO A 50 -3.25 4.28 10.19
N LYS A 51 -3.68 4.74 11.38
CA LYS A 51 -3.61 3.97 12.63
C LYS A 51 -4.49 2.71 12.64
N ASN A 52 -5.47 2.62 11.75
CA ASN A 52 -6.38 1.48 11.63
C ASN A 52 -5.91 0.46 10.58
N ILE A 53 -4.74 0.68 9.97
CA ILE A 53 -4.20 -0.16 8.90
C ILE A 53 -2.93 -0.83 9.41
N LEU A 54 -2.92 -2.16 9.41
CA LEU A 54 -1.74 -2.97 9.68
C LEU A 54 -1.20 -3.55 8.37
N ALA A 55 0.04 -3.21 8.04
CA ALA A 55 0.80 -3.83 6.96
C ALA A 55 1.94 -4.66 7.57
N VAL A 56 2.06 -5.92 7.18
CA VAL A 56 3.06 -6.85 7.70
C VAL A 56 3.93 -7.36 6.55
N THR A 57 5.24 -7.42 6.80
CA THR A 57 6.25 -7.97 5.88
C THR A 57 7.07 -9.01 6.61
N PHE A 58 7.84 -9.80 5.85
CA PHE A 58 8.67 -10.86 6.42
C PHE A 58 9.86 -10.33 7.23
N THR A 59 10.37 -9.15 6.89
CA THR A 59 11.53 -8.53 7.57
C THR A 59 11.23 -7.08 7.96
N ASN A 60 11.92 -6.59 8.99
CA ASN A 60 11.86 -5.18 9.42
C ASN A 60 12.37 -4.24 8.32
N GLN A 61 13.39 -4.65 7.57
CA GLN A 61 13.89 -3.87 6.45
C GLN A 61 12.81 -3.66 5.38
N ALA A 62 12.06 -4.70 5.02
CA ALA A 62 10.98 -4.58 4.05
C ALA A 62 9.83 -3.69 4.56
N ALA A 63 9.55 -3.73 5.86
CA ALA A 63 8.56 -2.85 6.49
C ALA A 63 9.01 -1.39 6.39
N GLU A 64 10.29 -1.11 6.67
CA GLU A 64 10.85 0.23 6.63
C GLU A 64 10.91 0.78 5.21
N GLU A 65 11.32 -0.03 4.23
CA GLU A 65 11.29 0.32 2.82
C GLU A 65 9.86 0.67 2.36
N MET A 66 8.86 -0.11 2.78
CA MET A 66 7.46 0.19 2.48
C MET A 66 7.01 1.51 3.12
N ARG A 67 7.36 1.75 4.39
CA ARG A 67 7.06 2.98 5.13
C ARG A 67 7.62 4.21 4.42
N VAL A 68 8.91 4.19 4.10
CA VAL A 68 9.61 5.27 3.38
C VAL A 68 8.97 5.50 2.01
N ARG A 69 8.67 4.44 1.27
CA ARG A 69 8.05 4.53 -0.06
C ARG A 69 6.66 5.17 -0.01
N VAL A 70 5.83 4.84 0.97
CA VAL A 70 4.51 5.48 1.14
C VAL A 70 4.69 6.97 1.42
N ALA A 71 5.60 7.34 2.33
CA ALA A 71 5.84 8.76 2.65
C ALA A 71 6.36 9.56 1.44
N GLN A 72 7.20 8.96 0.60
CA GLN A 72 7.74 9.59 -0.61
C GLN A 72 6.66 9.75 -1.70
N LEU A 73 5.87 8.71 -1.95
CA LEU A 73 4.85 8.71 -3.00
C LEU A 73 3.61 9.53 -2.61
N PHE A 74 3.32 9.62 -1.31
CA PHE A 74 2.11 10.25 -0.78
C PHE A 74 2.46 11.13 0.44
N PRO A 75 3.03 12.33 0.23
CA PRO A 75 3.49 13.20 1.31
C PRO A 75 2.41 13.59 2.35
N GLY A 76 1.13 13.49 1.99
CA GLY A 76 0.00 13.71 2.90
C GLY A 76 -0.30 12.54 3.86
N ILE A 77 0.37 11.40 3.71
CA ILE A 77 0.18 10.22 4.55
C ILE A 77 1.34 10.11 5.54
N ARG A 78 1.03 10.31 6.82
CA ARG A 78 1.98 10.09 7.91
C ARG A 78 1.90 8.64 8.38
N VAL A 79 2.89 7.83 8.00
CA VAL A 79 3.07 6.48 8.53
C VAL A 79 3.97 6.55 9.78
N PRO A 80 3.54 5.99 10.93
CA PRO A 80 4.38 5.98 12.14
C PRO A 80 5.67 5.19 11.91
N PRO A 81 6.75 5.50 12.64
CA PRO A 81 7.98 4.69 12.62
C PRO A 81 7.69 3.27 13.10
N LEU A 82 8.53 2.32 12.67
CA LEU A 82 8.45 0.96 13.18
C LEU A 82 8.72 0.94 14.68
N PRO A 83 8.03 0.08 15.45
CA PRO A 83 8.45 -0.21 16.82
C PRO A 83 9.87 -0.79 16.81
N GLY A 84 10.67 -0.37 17.80
CA GLY A 84 12.02 -0.90 18.02
C GLY A 84 12.01 -2.32 18.56
#